data_AF-A0A0F9QX68-F1
#
_entry.id   AF-A0A0F9QX68-F1
#
_cell.length_a   1.000
_cell.length_b   1.000
_cell.length_c   1.000
_cell.angle_alpha   90.00
_cell.angle_beta   90.00
_cell.angle_gamma   90.00
#
_symmetry.space_group_name_H-M   'P 1'
#
loop_
_entity.id
_entity.type
_entity.pdbx_description
1 polymer ?
#
loop_
_entity_poly.entity_id
_entity_poly.type
_entity_poly.pdbx_seq_one_letter_code
_entity_poly.pdbx_strand_id
1 'polypeptide(L)'
;MDKEQKPPSKKQIAVDKVVHKSGFFYRIFTSPDGKKVLEWLEEEFDMDEIFKAGEPNTTSYNLGKRDVIVYIRQMIRLKQNATRAELEGQSSERDKKS
;
A
#
# COMPACT_ATOMS: atom_id res chain seq x y z
N MET A 1 -23.86 -24.15 23.79
CA MET A 1 -23.34 -22.86 24.29
C MET A 1 -22.73 -22.13 23.11
N ASP A 2 -23.55 -21.35 22.42
CA ASP A 2 -23.08 -20.52 21.30
C ASP A 2 -22.26 -19.37 21.87
N LYS A 3 -20.97 -19.33 21.51
CA LYS A 3 -20.12 -18.19 21.82
C LYS A 3 -20.61 -17.03 20.98
N GLU A 4 -21.32 -16.10 21.62
CA GLU A 4 -21.75 -14.85 21.02
C GLU A 4 -20.50 -14.06 20.59
N GLN A 5 -20.17 -14.12 19.29
CA GLN A 5 -19.06 -13.35 18.73
C GLN A 5 -19.47 -11.88 18.68
N LYS A 6 -18.88 -11.08 19.57
CA LYS A 6 -19.05 -9.62 19.60
C LYS A 6 -18.71 -9.05 18.22
N PRO A 7 -19.56 -8.18 17.63
CA PRO A 7 -19.30 -7.63 16.31
C PRO A 7 -17.98 -6.84 16.28
N PRO A 8 -17.25 -6.88 15.15
CA PRO A 8 -15.97 -6.21 15.03
C PRO A 8 -16.10 -4.70 15.22
N SER A 9 -15.11 -4.09 15.86
CA SER A 9 -15.11 -2.64 16.07
C SER A 9 -14.93 -1.87 14.75
N LYS A 10 -15.37 -0.61 14.69
CA LYS A 10 -15.14 0.27 13.53
C LYS A 10 -13.65 0.36 13.14
N LYS A 11 -12.75 0.34 14.13
CA LYS A 11 -11.30 0.33 13.91
C LYS A 11 -10.86 -0.97 13.23
N GLN A 12 -11.37 -2.12 13.69
CA GLN A 12 -11.09 -3.43 13.09
C GLN A 12 -11.49 -3.45 11.60
N ILE A 13 -12.70 -3.01 11.30
CA ILE A 13 -13.23 -2.96 9.92
C ILE A 13 -12.37 -2.08 9.02
N ALA A 14 -11.89 -0.93 9.52
CA ALA A 14 -11.03 -0.04 8.75
C ALA A 14 -9.66 -0.70 8.45
N VAL A 15 -9.07 -1.37 9.44
CA VAL A 15 -7.81 -2.10 9.28
C VAL A 15 -7.96 -3.23 8.27
N ASP A 16 -9.00 -4.06 8.41
CA ASP A 16 -9.26 -5.18 7.50
C ASP A 16 -9.42 -4.72 6.05
N LYS A 17 -10.10 -3.60 5.83
CA LYS A 17 -10.22 -2.97 4.50
C LYS A 17 -8.86 -2.56 3.93
N VAL A 18 -8.00 -1.95 4.75
CA VAL A 18 -6.66 -1.53 4.31
C VAL A 18 -5.78 -2.73 4.01
N VAL A 19 -5.82 -3.78 4.83
CA VAL A 19 -5.06 -5.03 4.62
C VAL A 19 -5.52 -5.74 3.34
N HIS A 20 -6.83 -5.84 3.14
CA HIS A 20 -7.36 -6.46 1.94
C HIS A 20 -6.97 -5.65 0.69
N LYS A 21 -7.14 -4.32 0.73
CA LYS A 21 -6.78 -3.43 -0.37
C LYS A 21 -5.29 -3.49 -0.69
N SER A 22 -4.42 -3.44 0.32
CA SER A 22 -2.96 -3.51 0.12
C SER A 22 -2.54 -4.83 -0.53
N GLY A 23 -3.20 -5.94 -0.21
CA GLY A 23 -3.00 -7.23 -0.87
C GLY A 23 -3.28 -7.22 -2.38
N PHE A 24 -4.35 -6.54 -2.81
CA PHE A 24 -4.66 -6.38 -4.24
C PHE A 24 -3.60 -5.55 -4.96
N PHE A 25 -3.25 -4.39 -4.40
CA PHE A 25 -2.23 -3.50 -4.96
C PHE A 25 -0.89 -4.22 -5.07
N TYR A 26 -0.48 -4.91 -4.01
CA TYR A 26 0.74 -5.69 -4.01
C TYR A 26 0.73 -6.73 -5.15
N ARG A 27 -0.32 -7.53 -5.27
CA ARG A 27 -0.41 -8.56 -6.33
C ARG A 27 -0.33 -7.97 -7.74
N ILE A 28 -1.01 -6.86 -7.98
CA ILE A 28 -1.01 -6.20 -9.29
C ILE A 28 0.36 -5.61 -9.59
N PHE A 29 0.89 -4.75 -8.71
CA PHE A 29 2.10 -3.98 -8.98
C PHE A 29 3.41 -4.74 -8.72
N THR A 30 3.33 -6.00 -8.28
CA THR A 30 4.47 -6.93 -8.30
C THR A 30 4.47 -7.86 -9.52
N SER A 31 3.40 -7.89 -10.30
CA SER A 31 3.37 -8.60 -11.58
C SER A 31 4.29 -7.94 -12.61
N PRO A 32 4.76 -8.66 -13.65
CA PRO A 32 5.62 -8.08 -14.68
C PRO A 32 5.04 -6.82 -15.32
N ASP A 33 3.76 -6.86 -15.71
CA ASP A 33 3.10 -5.72 -16.36
C ASP A 33 2.83 -4.59 -15.36
N GLY A 34 2.40 -4.92 -14.14
CA GLY A 34 2.18 -3.91 -13.11
C GLY A 34 3.46 -3.16 -12.71
N LYS A 35 4.61 -3.84 -12.70
CA LYS A 35 5.92 -3.19 -12.49
C LYS A 35 6.23 -2.19 -13.60
N LYS A 36 6.07 -2.58 -14.86
CA LYS A 36 6.28 -1.69 -16.02
C LYS A 36 5.37 -0.47 -15.97
N VAL A 37 4.10 -0.66 -15.62
CA VAL A 37 3.15 0.46 -15.46
C VAL A 37 3.62 1.41 -14.36
N LEU A 38 4.10 0.88 -13.22
CA LEU A 38 4.63 1.73 -12.15
C LEU A 38 5.91 2.47 -12.58
N GLU A 39 6.80 1.80 -13.31
CA GLU A 39 8.01 2.41 -13.88
C GLU A 39 7.65 3.55 -14.84
N TRP A 40 6.70 3.35 -15.76
CA TRP A 40 6.24 4.41 -16.67
C TRP A 40 5.62 5.59 -15.93
N LEU A 41 4.80 5.33 -14.90
CA LEU A 41 4.24 6.41 -14.07
C LEU A 41 5.35 7.21 -13.37
N GLU A 42 6.42 6.55 -12.95
CA GLU A 42 7.57 7.17 -12.29
C GLU A 42 8.45 7.95 -13.28
N GLU A 43 8.62 7.46 -14.51
CA GLU A 43 9.35 8.14 -15.59
C GLU A 43 8.60 9.38 -16.11
N GLU A 44 7.27 9.31 -16.22
CA GLU A 44 6.42 10.46 -16.59
C GLU A 44 6.30 11.51 -15.48
N PHE A 45 6.80 11.20 -14.29
CA PHE A 45 6.79 12.10 -13.15
C PHE A 45 8.15 12.77 -12.97
N ASP A 46 8.25 14.00 -13.48
CA ASP A 46 9.38 14.87 -13.18
C ASP A 46 9.16 15.61 -11.85
N MET A 47 10.02 15.34 -10.88
CA MET A 47 10.00 16.01 -9.58
C MET A 47 10.30 17.50 -9.67
N ASP A 48 11.11 17.92 -10.63
CA ASP A 48 11.52 19.32 -10.80
C ASP A 48 10.40 20.14 -11.44
N GLU A 49 9.42 19.49 -12.08
CA GLU A 49 8.26 20.13 -12.70
C GLU A 49 6.99 20.12 -11.83
N ILE A 50 7.04 19.67 -10.56
CA ILE A 50 5.85 19.63 -9.69
C ILE A 50 5.18 21.00 -9.59
N PHE A 51 5.98 22.05 -9.41
CA PHE A 51 5.51 23.42 -9.25
C PHE A 51 5.86 24.25 -10.49
N LYS A 52 4.85 24.62 -11.29
CA LYS A 52 5.02 25.57 -12.39
C LYS A 52 4.44 26.92 -12.01
N ALA A 53 5.34 27.91 -11.89
CA ALA A 53 4.98 29.27 -11.49
C ALA A 53 3.98 29.89 -12.48
N GLY A 54 2.88 30.45 -11.98
CA GLY A 54 1.81 31.00 -12.82
C GLY A 54 0.86 29.96 -13.43
N GLU A 55 1.10 28.66 -13.22
CA GLU A 55 0.29 27.57 -13.77
C GLU A 55 -0.30 26.66 -12.67
N PRO A 56 -1.37 27.10 -11.98
CA PRO A 56 -1.97 26.33 -10.88
C PRO A 56 -2.59 25.01 -11.35
N ASN A 57 -3.15 24.96 -12.57
CA ASN A 57 -3.74 23.74 -13.13
C ASN A 57 -2.66 22.69 -13.41
N THR A 58 -1.54 23.09 -14.01
CA THR A 58 -0.41 22.20 -14.28
C THR A 58 0.21 21.69 -12.97
N THR A 59 0.38 22.57 -11.99
CA THR A 59 0.85 22.19 -10.65
C THR A 59 -0.09 21.18 -9.99
N SER A 60 -1.41 21.42 -10.03
CA SER A 60 -2.40 20.50 -9.44
C SER A 60 -2.41 19.15 -10.14
N TYR A 61 -2.28 19.13 -11.47
CA TYR A 61 -2.16 17.91 -12.25
C TYR A 61 -0.91 17.10 -11.86
N ASN A 62 0.24 17.76 -11.75
CA ASN A 62 1.51 17.11 -11.37
C ASN A 62 1.48 16.57 -9.92
N LEU A 63 0.85 17.29 -9.00
CA LEU A 63 0.59 16.79 -7.64
C LEU A 63 -0.31 15.54 -7.65
N GLY A 64 -1.36 15.53 -8.49
CA GLY A 64 -2.21 14.36 -8.65
C GLY A 64 -1.43 13.12 -9.13
N LYS A 65 -0.55 13.27 -10.13
CA LYS A 65 0.33 12.18 -10.59
C LYS A 65 1.22 11.66 -9.46
N ARG A 66 1.86 12.57 -8.70
CA ARG A 66 2.69 12.23 -7.55
C ARG A 66 1.91 11.41 -6.51
N ASP A 67 0.72 11.86 -6.15
CA ASP A 67 -0.08 11.25 -5.09
C ASP A 67 -0.49 9.83 -5.44
N VAL A 68 -0.78 9.55 -6.72
CA VAL A 68 -1.06 8.20 -7.21
C VAL A 68 0.15 7.28 -7.01
N ILE A 69 1.34 7.71 -7.41
CA ILE A 69 2.59 6.93 -7.28
C ILE A 69 2.88 6.64 -5.80
N VAL A 70 2.79 7.69 -4.95
CA VAL A 70 2.99 7.58 -3.51
C VAL A 70 2.00 6.58 -2.91
N TYR A 71 0.72 6.65 -3.30
CA TYR A 71 -0.31 5.77 -2.79
C TYR A 71 -0.06 4.30 -3.16
N ILE A 72 0.31 4.01 -4.42
CA ILE A 72 0.66 2.66 -4.86
C ILE A 72 1.82 2.11 -4.04
N ARG A 73 2.90 2.89 -3.89
CA ARG A 73 4.08 2.50 -3.09
C ARG A 73 3.74 2.24 -1.63
N GLN A 74 2.88 3.07 -1.03
CA GLN A 74 2.40 2.85 0.34
C GLN A 74 1.64 1.53 0.48
N MET A 75 0.75 1.20 -0.46
CA MET A 75 0.00 -0.06 -0.44
C MET A 75 0.92 -1.28 -0.55
N ILE A 76 1.91 -1.23 -1.45
CA ILE A 76 2.91 -2.31 -1.60
C ILE A 76 3.68 -2.51 -0.29
N ARG A 77 4.20 -1.43 0.31
CA ARG A 77 4.96 -1.46 1.56
C ARG A 77 4.14 -1.98 2.73
N LEU A 78 2.88 -1.58 2.84
CA LEU A 78 1.98 -2.07 3.89
C LEU A 78 1.85 -3.60 3.85
N LYS A 79 1.72 -4.19 2.66
CA LYS A 79 1.63 -5.65 2.53
C LYS A 79 2.97 -6.33 2.85
N GLN A 80 4.09 -5.78 2.41
CA GLN A 80 5.43 -6.32 2.73
C GLN A 80 5.70 -6.33 4.24
N ASN A 81 5.38 -5.23 4.92
CA ASN A 81 5.56 -5.11 6.36
C ASN A 81 4.65 -6.07 7.14
N ALA A 82 3.40 -6.23 6.71
CA ALA A 82 2.48 -7.20 7.31
C ALA A 82 3.03 -8.63 7.17
N THR A 83 3.50 -9.01 5.99
CA THR A 83 4.10 -10.34 5.76
C THR A 83 5.38 -10.56 6.55
N ARG A 84 6.21 -9.54 6.72
CA ARG A 84 7.40 -9.62 7.58
C ARG A 84 7.04 -9.88 9.05
N ALA A 85 6.06 -9.14 9.58
CA ALA A 85 5.60 -9.32 10.96
C ALA A 85 5.01 -10.72 11.21
N GLU A 86 4.29 -11.28 10.23
CA GLU A 86 3.77 -12.66 10.28
C GLU A 86 4.91 -13.70 10.38
N LEU A 87 5.98 -13.53 9.59
CA LEU A 87 7.14 -14.43 9.59
C LEU A 87 7.97 -14.35 10.89
N GLU A 88 8.16 -13.14 11.42
CA GLU A 88 8.86 -12.92 12.70
C GLU A 88 8.06 -13.52 13.87
N GLY A 89 6.73 -13.37 13.87
CA GLY A 89 5.85 -13.98 14.88
C GLY A 89 5.92 -15.52 14.89
N GLN A 90 5.84 -16.15 13.72
CA GLN A 90 5.90 -17.63 13.60
C GLN A 90 7.26 -18.25 13.96
N SER A 91 8.34 -17.47 13.85
CA SER A 91 9.68 -17.94 14.23
C SER A 91 9.83 -17.96 15.75
N SER A 92 9.39 -16.88 16.42
CA SER A 92 9.43 -16.77 17.89
C SER A 92 8.54 -17.77 18.64
N GLU A 93 7.48 -18.27 17.99
CA GLU A 93 6.57 -19.26 18.58
C GLU A 93 7.09 -20.70 18.46
N ARG A 94 7.93 -20.96 17.45
CA ARG A 94 8.62 -22.26 17.27
C ARG A 94 9.78 -22.43 18.25
N ASP A 95 10.52 -21.35 18.51
CA ASP A 95 11.64 -21.36 19.45
C ASP A 95 11.23 -21.54 20.92
N LYS A 96 9.97 -21.24 21.28
CA LYS A 96 9.42 -21.44 22.63
C LYS A 96 8.85 -22.85 22.87
N LYS A 97 8.74 -23.67 21.83
CA LYS A 97 8.21 -25.05 21.90
C LYS A 97 9.30 -26.13 21.81
N SER A 98 10.56 -25.75 21.64
CA SER A 98 11.74 -26.62 21.77
C SER A 98 12.42 -26.39 23.11
#